data_AF-A0A349VUN3-F1
#
_entry.id   AF-A0A349VUN3-F1
#
_cell.length_a   1.000
_cell.length_b   1.000
_cell.length_c   1.000
_cell.angle_alpha   90.00
_cell.angle_beta   90.00
_cell.angle_gamma   90.00
#
_symmetry.space_group_name_H-M   'P 1'
#
loop_
_entity.id
_entity.type
_entity.pdbx_description
1 polymer ?
#
loop_
_entity_poly.entity_id
_entity_poly.type
_entity_poly.pdbx_seq_one_letter_code
_entity_poly.pdbx_strand_id
1 'polypeptide(L)'
;MAISIVKQPNKVSWSRNPVVFEFHTDQVILEVGQPFKFSLDFSQVDNIVDYELHTPDKTYYYYLDWSFSLIVKQTQFQFSCEYASPINKFQIPHRIGPTETKQDWLIKVKNAILNAFNLSSLFNGEIDGQKIKFTSIENDASLDAQIQDVTTDLPVAIETTQTPVSKTYTPNLKIFVELIAIDPLLAEHSIVSAALVPDTNGNASWDFSKPLSSLCLSDGADVLSVEDSHIIKSKSVKRFYLRASELFGEPQAPRTSVVTDQFICVYGGLPKDMQNLSFEESISENGVSRFLNTAQERKVIPDQPNWLSWFNLNETYTEVKVEAEVVYNNGTAFSFTAYSIAEIKQFEKVIIPVGLAQIDANNYYPELDIVSYKVWLQVDGEKISDVKQFDVDDTLHQYQRVFLFQNSVGSPKTLYTSGKKAISYEIEKSNAIISQTGNFDLKKGENIDLDIVLENKEKISTGYKSRNEIISFRDFILSRWKLALISKEWWPINISSSSIDESQDGNGLYALSFEISSQHSQEQFFDK
;
A
#
# COMPACT_ATOMS: atom_id res chain seq x y z
N MET A 1 -19.07 -15.16 17.56
CA MET A 1 -18.97 -13.84 16.93
C MET A 1 -17.57 -13.80 16.33
N ALA A 2 -17.49 -13.49 15.04
CA ALA A 2 -16.48 -14.02 14.14
C ALA A 2 -15.72 -12.88 13.47
N ILE A 3 -14.43 -13.10 13.23
CA ILE A 3 -13.64 -12.28 12.30
C ILE A 3 -14.43 -12.00 11.02
N SER A 4 -14.46 -10.73 10.64
CA SER A 4 -15.09 -10.24 9.42
C SER A 4 -14.08 -9.46 8.59
N ILE A 5 -14.29 -9.46 7.27
CA ILE A 5 -13.49 -8.66 6.34
C ILE A 5 -14.28 -7.39 6.08
N VAL A 6 -13.75 -6.25 6.54
CA VAL A 6 -14.39 -4.93 6.40
C VAL A 6 -14.15 -4.35 5.02
N LYS A 7 -12.94 -4.59 4.48
CA LYS A 7 -12.52 -4.09 3.18
C LYS A 7 -11.67 -5.12 2.47
N GLN A 8 -11.95 -5.28 1.19
CA GLN A 8 -11.21 -6.14 0.27
C GLN A 8 -10.84 -5.37 -1.00
N PRO A 9 -9.74 -5.74 -1.68
CA PRO A 9 -9.38 -5.16 -2.96
C PRO A 9 -10.37 -5.57 -4.06
N ASN A 10 -10.22 -4.96 -5.23
CA ASN A 10 -10.94 -5.40 -6.43
C ASN A 10 -10.53 -6.82 -6.83
N LYS A 11 -11.43 -7.51 -7.55
CA LYS A 11 -11.23 -8.90 -8.02
C LYS A 11 -9.90 -9.10 -8.75
N VAL A 12 -9.51 -8.12 -9.55
CA VAL A 12 -8.22 -8.05 -10.25
C VAL A 12 -7.44 -6.85 -9.72
N SER A 13 -6.16 -7.05 -9.42
CA SER A 13 -5.28 -6.01 -8.88
C SER A 13 -3.88 -6.06 -9.49
N TRP A 14 -3.23 -4.90 -9.52
CA TRP A 14 -1.80 -4.77 -9.85
C TRP A 14 -0.94 -5.21 -8.67
N SER A 15 0.06 -6.06 -8.91
CA SER A 15 0.91 -6.60 -7.83
C SER A 15 1.76 -5.54 -7.13
N ARG A 16 2.14 -4.46 -7.83
CA ARG A 16 3.03 -3.39 -7.32
C ARG A 16 2.26 -2.18 -6.77
N ASN A 17 0.93 -2.21 -6.83
CA ASN A 17 0.06 -1.26 -6.13
C ASN A 17 -0.32 -1.83 -4.76
N PRO A 18 -0.77 -1.01 -3.80
CA PRO A 18 -1.27 -1.51 -2.52
C PRO A 18 -2.44 -2.49 -2.72
N VAL A 19 -2.35 -3.68 -2.13
CA VAL A 19 -3.42 -4.69 -2.11
C VAL A 19 -3.76 -4.93 -0.65
N VAL A 20 -4.68 -4.12 -0.12
CA VAL A 20 -4.97 -4.04 1.31
C VAL A 20 -6.27 -4.76 1.64
N PHE A 21 -6.21 -5.65 2.63
CA PHE A 21 -7.38 -6.17 3.31
C PHE A 21 -7.48 -5.57 4.71
N GLU A 22 -8.71 -5.24 5.12
CA GLU A 22 -9.02 -4.78 6.47
C GLU A 22 -9.94 -5.80 7.13
N PHE A 23 -9.56 -6.22 8.34
CA PHE A 23 -10.22 -7.23 9.15
C PHE A 23 -10.79 -6.56 10.40
N HIS A 24 -11.90 -7.09 10.90
CA HIS A 24 -12.49 -6.68 12.16
C HIS A 24 -12.83 -7.88 13.03
N THR A 25 -12.51 -7.81 14.31
CA THR A 25 -12.88 -8.79 15.33
C THR A 25 -13.59 -8.09 16.49
N ASP A 26 -14.72 -8.65 16.91
CA ASP A 26 -15.45 -8.23 18.12
C ASP A 26 -14.86 -8.84 19.40
N GLN A 27 -13.88 -9.74 19.27
CA GLN A 27 -13.28 -10.47 20.39
C GLN A 27 -12.21 -9.66 21.14
N VAL A 28 -11.98 -8.37 20.83
CA VAL A 28 -11.01 -7.54 21.58
C VAL A 28 -11.38 -7.43 23.05
N ILE A 29 -12.68 -7.37 23.33
CA ILE A 29 -13.22 -7.07 24.65
C ILE A 29 -13.90 -8.32 25.18
N LEU A 30 -13.34 -8.92 26.22
CA LEU A 30 -13.92 -10.09 26.89
C LEU A 30 -15.09 -9.65 27.78
N GLU A 31 -14.89 -8.58 28.53
CA GLU A 31 -15.93 -7.92 29.33
C GLU A 31 -15.93 -6.42 29.03
N VAL A 32 -17.10 -5.88 28.67
CA VAL A 32 -17.29 -4.47 28.24
C VAL A 32 -16.86 -3.46 29.32
N GLY A 33 -16.71 -3.93 30.56
CA GLY A 33 -16.57 -3.12 31.74
C GLY A 33 -17.90 -2.45 32.11
N GLN A 34 -17.93 -1.87 33.30
CA GLN A 34 -19.07 -1.12 33.78
C GLN A 34 -18.55 0.18 34.40
N PRO A 35 -19.18 1.34 34.10
CA PRO A 35 -18.76 2.59 34.69
C PRO A 35 -19.15 2.63 36.17
N PHE A 36 -18.35 3.32 36.97
CA PHE A 36 -18.69 3.64 38.34
C PHE A 36 -19.81 4.68 38.35
N LYS A 37 -20.88 4.45 39.11
CA LYS A 37 -21.93 5.45 39.31
C LYS A 37 -22.24 5.65 40.77
N PHE A 38 -22.20 6.90 41.19
CA PHE A 38 -22.65 7.32 42.51
C PHE A 38 -23.46 8.60 42.40
N SER A 39 -24.30 8.84 43.40
CA SER A 39 -25.11 10.04 43.50
C SER A 39 -24.83 10.74 44.82
N LEU A 40 -24.73 12.06 44.77
CA LEU A 40 -24.72 12.92 45.95
C LEU A 40 -26.13 13.45 46.19
N ASP A 41 -26.70 13.14 47.33
CA ASP A 41 -28.06 13.51 47.73
C ASP A 41 -28.05 14.78 48.57
N PHE A 42 -28.63 15.84 48.02
CA PHE A 42 -28.76 17.16 48.66
C PHE A 42 -30.19 17.37 49.19
N SER A 43 -30.97 16.31 49.38
CA SER A 43 -32.36 16.43 49.83
C SER A 43 -32.49 17.08 51.19
N GLN A 44 -31.57 16.76 52.10
CA GLN A 44 -31.53 17.34 53.45
C GLN A 44 -30.91 18.73 53.49
N VAL A 45 -30.26 19.17 52.39
CA VAL A 45 -29.68 20.51 52.29
C VAL A 45 -30.79 21.48 51.87
N ASP A 46 -31.41 22.11 52.87
CA ASP A 46 -32.49 23.09 52.70
C ASP A 46 -32.11 24.47 53.23
N ASN A 47 -32.73 25.50 52.66
CA ASN A 47 -32.47 26.89 53.04
C ASN A 47 -32.88 27.10 54.49
N ILE A 48 -32.03 27.76 55.27
CA ILE A 48 -32.44 28.32 56.55
C ILE A 48 -32.65 29.81 56.34
N VAL A 49 -33.86 30.27 56.66
CA VAL A 49 -34.19 31.69 56.61
C VAL A 49 -33.65 32.31 57.87
N ASP A 50 -32.51 32.99 57.77
CA ASP A 50 -32.03 33.84 58.85
C ASP A 50 -32.54 35.27 58.65
N TYR A 51 -33.28 35.74 59.64
CA TYR A 51 -33.90 37.05 59.63
C TYR A 51 -33.00 38.15 60.25
N GLU A 52 -31.83 37.79 60.79
CA GLU A 52 -30.98 38.71 61.58
C GLU A 52 -29.95 39.49 60.75
N LEU A 53 -29.72 39.11 59.48
CA LEU A 53 -28.70 39.74 58.59
C LEU A 53 -29.25 40.82 57.64
N HIS A 54 -30.45 41.37 57.89
CA HIS A 54 -31.13 42.24 56.93
C HIS A 54 -30.71 43.73 56.92
N THR A 55 -30.33 44.22 55.74
CA THR A 55 -30.71 45.57 55.28
C THR A 55 -32.07 45.52 54.56
N PRO A 56 -32.92 46.57 54.61
CA PRO A 56 -34.33 46.52 54.21
C PRO A 56 -34.65 46.07 52.77
N ASP A 57 -33.68 46.09 51.85
CA ASP A 57 -33.96 45.96 50.41
C ASP A 57 -33.75 44.56 49.82
N LYS A 58 -33.23 43.56 50.58
CA LYS A 58 -33.00 42.20 50.07
C LYS A 58 -33.13 41.11 51.16
N THR A 59 -34.10 40.21 51.00
CA THR A 59 -34.15 38.94 51.75
C THR A 59 -33.16 37.95 51.12
N TYR A 60 -32.08 37.63 51.83
CA TYR A 60 -31.13 36.60 51.42
C TYR A 60 -31.57 35.27 52.02
N TYR A 61 -31.74 34.26 51.18
CA TYR A 61 -31.81 32.87 51.62
C TYR A 61 -30.38 32.34 51.59
N TYR A 62 -29.89 31.81 52.70
CA TYR A 62 -28.62 31.08 52.69
C TYR A 62 -28.82 29.69 53.28
N TYR A 63 -27.96 28.77 52.86
CA TYR A 63 -27.79 27.49 53.54
C TYR A 63 -26.90 27.72 54.75
N LEU A 64 -27.17 27.04 55.87
CA LEU A 64 -26.18 26.96 56.97
C LEU A 64 -24.83 26.57 56.39
N ASP A 65 -23.76 27.02 57.04
CA ASP A 65 -22.43 26.59 56.65
C ASP A 65 -22.33 25.06 56.79
N TRP A 66 -21.99 24.38 55.70
CA TRP A 66 -21.82 22.93 55.68
C TRP A 66 -20.60 22.56 54.87
N SER A 67 -19.99 21.44 55.23
CA SER A 67 -18.85 20.90 54.51
C SER A 67 -18.88 19.38 54.52
N PHE A 68 -18.27 18.79 53.50
CA PHE A 68 -18.06 17.35 53.41
C PHE A 68 -16.74 17.08 52.68
N SER A 69 -16.14 15.92 52.95
CA SER A 69 -15.02 15.42 52.18
C SER A 69 -15.50 14.31 51.24
N LEU A 70 -15.26 14.46 49.94
CA LEU A 70 -15.43 13.40 48.96
C LEU A 70 -14.09 12.71 48.73
N ILE A 71 -14.00 11.41 48.98
CA ILE A 71 -12.82 10.61 48.66
C ILE A 71 -13.09 9.90 47.34
N VAL A 72 -12.21 10.07 46.35
CA VAL A 72 -12.22 9.28 45.10
C VAL A 72 -10.83 8.70 44.87
N LYS A 73 -10.69 7.39 44.65
CA LYS A 73 -9.39 6.73 44.49
C LYS A 73 -8.41 7.09 45.61
N GLN A 74 -8.88 7.05 46.86
CA GLN A 74 -8.11 7.42 48.05
C GLN A 74 -7.66 8.90 48.12
N THR A 75 -8.04 9.74 47.14
CA THR A 75 -7.77 11.17 47.16
C THR A 75 -8.94 11.90 47.80
N GLN A 76 -8.70 12.62 48.89
CA GLN A 76 -9.72 13.36 49.62
C GLN A 76 -9.87 14.78 49.07
N PHE A 77 -11.09 15.16 48.71
CA PHE A 77 -11.48 16.48 48.24
C PHE A 77 -12.41 17.14 49.25
N GLN A 78 -12.02 18.30 49.77
CA GLN A 78 -12.83 19.03 50.75
C GLN A 78 -13.69 20.08 50.06
N PHE A 79 -15.00 19.99 50.28
CA PHE A 79 -15.99 20.91 49.77
C PHE A 79 -16.67 21.64 50.92
N SER A 80 -16.87 22.94 50.79
CA SER A 80 -17.59 23.73 51.78
C SER A 80 -18.47 24.78 51.12
N CYS A 81 -19.66 24.97 51.66
CA CYS A 81 -20.55 26.08 51.36
C CYS A 81 -20.47 27.03 52.57
N GLU A 82 -19.45 27.90 52.60
CA GLU A 82 -19.19 28.86 53.70
C GLU A 82 -19.12 30.28 53.14
N TYR A 83 -19.68 31.26 53.86
CA TYR A 83 -19.71 32.67 53.43
C TYR A 83 -18.35 33.37 53.55
N ALA A 84 -17.53 32.95 54.52
CA ALA A 84 -16.17 33.44 54.73
C ALA A 84 -15.17 32.36 54.26
N SER A 85 -14.39 32.67 53.22
CA SER A 85 -13.52 31.71 52.52
C SER A 85 -12.45 31.09 53.44
N PRO A 86 -12.43 29.75 53.64
CA PRO A 86 -11.29 29.09 54.27
C PRO A 86 -10.15 28.89 53.25
N ILE A 87 -8.91 28.94 53.75
CA ILE A 87 -7.66 28.91 52.95
C ILE A 87 -7.41 27.57 52.19
N ASN A 88 -8.22 26.52 52.39
CA ASN A 88 -7.90 25.16 51.89
C ASN A 88 -9.10 24.30 51.40
N LYS A 89 -10.28 24.87 51.06
CA LYS A 89 -11.45 24.10 50.59
C LYS A 89 -11.98 24.61 49.25
N PHE A 90 -12.57 23.74 48.43
CA PHE A 90 -13.30 24.18 47.23
C PHE A 90 -14.68 24.73 47.62
N GLN A 91 -14.92 25.99 47.27
CA GLN A 91 -16.16 26.68 47.63
C GLN A 91 -17.31 26.24 46.73
N ILE A 92 -18.34 25.65 47.34
CA ILE A 92 -19.63 25.43 46.70
C ILE A 92 -20.42 26.74 46.77
N PRO A 93 -21.03 27.21 45.67
CA PRO A 93 -21.79 28.45 45.68
C PRO A 93 -23.03 28.31 46.57
N HIS A 94 -23.29 29.30 47.42
CA HIS A 94 -24.60 29.43 48.07
C HIS A 94 -25.68 29.68 47.00
N ARG A 95 -26.91 29.27 47.31
CA ARG A 95 -28.09 29.68 46.55
C ARG A 95 -28.39 31.14 46.89
N ILE A 96 -28.50 32.00 45.88
CA ILE A 96 -28.64 33.44 46.08
C ILE A 96 -30.04 33.88 45.60
N GLY A 97 -30.93 34.08 46.57
CA GLY A 97 -32.20 34.78 46.38
C GLY A 97 -33.44 33.87 46.22
N PRO A 98 -34.65 34.45 46.33
CA PRO A 98 -35.92 33.71 46.34
C PRO A 98 -36.28 33.03 45.02
N THR A 99 -35.72 33.49 43.89
CA THR A 99 -36.11 33.06 42.54
C THR A 99 -35.28 31.92 41.97
N GLU A 100 -34.09 31.64 42.52
CA GLU A 100 -33.26 30.52 42.08
C GLU A 100 -33.91 29.21 42.55
N THR A 101 -34.19 28.26 41.66
CA THR A 101 -34.75 26.96 42.06
C THR A 101 -33.66 26.05 42.64
N LYS A 102 -34.03 25.00 43.40
CA LYS A 102 -33.06 24.00 43.89
C LYS A 102 -32.32 23.32 42.72
N GLN A 103 -32.99 23.15 41.58
CA GLN A 103 -32.40 22.60 40.34
C GLN A 103 -31.30 23.51 39.79
N ASP A 104 -31.58 24.80 39.62
CA ASP A 104 -30.61 25.78 39.11
C ASP A 104 -29.37 25.87 39.99
N TRP A 105 -29.59 25.83 41.30
CA TRP A 105 -28.51 25.77 42.28
C TRP A 105 -27.69 24.48 42.15
N LEU A 106 -28.32 23.31 42.07
CA LEU A 106 -27.63 22.03 41.91
C LEU A 106 -26.78 21.96 40.63
N ILE A 107 -27.17 22.65 39.55
CA ILE A 107 -26.33 22.79 38.35
C ILE A 107 -25.00 23.50 38.69
N LYS A 108 -25.05 24.58 39.50
CA LYS A 108 -23.85 25.29 39.95
C LYS A 108 -23.00 24.44 40.88
N VAL A 109 -23.64 23.72 41.81
CA VAL A 109 -22.97 22.76 42.72
C VAL A 109 -22.25 21.67 41.92
N LYS A 110 -22.94 21.05 40.95
CA LYS A 110 -22.36 20.04 40.06
C LYS A 110 -21.12 20.58 39.35
N ASN A 111 -21.23 21.74 38.72
CA ASN A 111 -20.12 22.32 37.98
C ASN A 111 -18.95 22.67 38.90
N ALA A 112 -19.21 23.17 40.11
CA ALA A 112 -18.18 23.41 41.11
C ALA A 112 -17.46 22.12 41.52
N ILE A 113 -18.20 21.02 41.74
CA ILE A 113 -17.63 19.71 42.07
C ILE A 113 -16.81 19.16 40.90
N LEU A 114 -17.33 19.18 39.67
CA LEU A 114 -16.59 18.66 38.50
C LEU A 114 -15.33 19.49 38.19
N ASN A 115 -15.39 20.81 38.38
CA ASN A 115 -14.22 21.67 38.19
C ASN A 115 -13.19 21.52 39.31
N ALA A 116 -13.62 21.13 40.51
CA ALA A 116 -12.72 20.91 41.62
C ALA A 116 -11.75 19.77 41.29
N PHE A 117 -10.45 20.10 41.34
CA PHE A 117 -9.36 19.15 41.12
C PHE A 117 -9.47 18.33 39.83
N ASN A 118 -10.11 18.88 38.78
CA ASN A 118 -10.30 18.21 37.48
C ASN A 118 -11.06 16.87 37.57
N LEU A 119 -12.05 16.78 38.48
CA LEU A 119 -12.96 15.62 38.55
C LEU A 119 -13.75 15.42 37.23
N SER A 120 -13.90 16.46 36.42
CA SER A 120 -14.42 16.38 35.05
C SER A 120 -13.61 15.46 34.12
N SER A 121 -12.34 15.17 34.43
CA SER A 121 -11.55 14.18 33.68
C SER A 121 -11.90 12.73 34.02
N LEU A 122 -12.56 12.52 35.16
CA LEU A 122 -12.93 11.20 35.67
C LEU A 122 -14.44 10.94 35.55
N PHE A 123 -15.28 11.96 35.64
CA PHE A 123 -16.74 11.81 35.72
C PHE A 123 -17.49 12.80 34.83
N ASN A 124 -18.62 12.31 34.29
CA ASN A 124 -19.72 13.14 33.82
C ASN A 124 -20.77 13.28 34.91
N GLY A 125 -21.34 14.48 35.08
CA GLY A 125 -22.38 14.75 36.07
C GLY A 125 -23.73 15.13 35.45
N GLU A 126 -24.81 14.60 36.03
CA GLU A 126 -26.20 14.86 35.65
C GLU A 126 -27.04 15.19 36.91
N ILE A 127 -28.03 16.05 36.79
CA ILE A 127 -28.95 16.36 37.90
C ILE A 127 -30.15 15.41 37.80
N ASP A 128 -30.46 14.71 38.89
CA ASP A 128 -31.58 13.78 38.99
C ASP A 128 -32.41 14.11 40.23
N GLY A 129 -33.42 14.97 40.07
CA GLY A 129 -34.20 15.49 41.18
C GLY A 129 -33.31 16.26 42.18
N GLN A 130 -33.27 15.81 43.44
CA GLN A 130 -32.45 16.46 44.47
C GLN A 130 -31.04 15.85 44.58
N LYS A 131 -30.65 15.00 43.61
CA LYS A 131 -29.36 14.32 43.57
C LYS A 131 -28.52 14.81 42.40
N ILE A 132 -27.20 14.72 42.55
CA ILE A 132 -26.24 14.86 41.46
C ILE A 132 -25.65 13.49 41.18
N LYS A 133 -25.95 12.92 40.02
CA LYS A 133 -25.45 11.62 39.58
C LYS A 133 -24.15 11.78 38.82
N PHE A 134 -23.12 11.06 39.24
CA PHE A 134 -21.82 11.00 38.58
C PHE A 134 -21.67 9.64 37.90
N THR A 135 -21.22 9.63 36.65
CA THR A 135 -20.88 8.42 35.89
C THR A 135 -19.44 8.53 35.44
N SER A 136 -18.60 7.53 35.75
CA SER A 136 -17.20 7.56 35.33
C SER A 136 -17.06 7.52 33.81
N ILE A 137 -16.05 8.23 33.31
CA ILE A 137 -15.70 8.24 31.88
C ILE A 137 -15.03 6.92 31.50
N GLU A 138 -14.20 6.38 32.40
CA GLU A 138 -13.52 5.09 32.22
C GLU A 138 -14.17 3.98 33.06
N ASN A 139 -14.15 2.76 32.52
CA ASN A 139 -14.54 1.55 33.22
C ASN A 139 -13.32 1.00 33.98
N ASP A 140 -13.10 1.49 35.19
CA ASP A 140 -11.96 1.12 36.06
C ASP A 140 -12.45 0.62 37.41
N ALA A 141 -12.27 -0.67 37.70
CA ALA A 141 -12.67 -1.34 38.94
C ALA A 141 -12.01 -0.77 40.20
N SER A 142 -10.93 0.00 40.07
CA SER A 142 -10.30 0.70 41.21
C SER A 142 -11.00 2.00 41.59
N LEU A 143 -11.93 2.50 40.78
CA LEU A 143 -12.72 3.68 41.13
C LEU A 143 -13.65 3.38 42.30
N ASP A 144 -13.56 4.21 43.32
CA ASP A 144 -14.49 4.26 44.44
C ASP A 144 -14.84 5.72 44.74
N ALA A 145 -15.97 5.93 45.42
CA ALA A 145 -16.29 7.20 46.02
C ALA A 145 -16.90 6.97 47.40
N GLN A 146 -16.44 7.77 48.36
CA GLN A 146 -16.91 7.76 49.73
C GLN A 146 -17.04 9.19 50.23
N ILE A 147 -17.95 9.44 51.17
CA ILE A 147 -17.99 10.70 51.91
C ILE A 147 -17.40 10.47 53.30
N GLN A 148 -16.49 11.36 53.71
CA GLN A 148 -15.92 11.45 55.04
C GLN A 148 -16.21 12.84 55.64
N ASP A 149 -16.26 12.93 56.98
CA ASP A 149 -16.39 14.17 57.76
C ASP A 149 -17.61 15.01 57.37
N VAL A 150 -18.79 14.47 57.66
CA VAL A 150 -20.05 15.20 57.56
C VAL A 150 -20.24 15.95 58.87
N THR A 151 -20.22 17.29 58.83
CA THR A 151 -20.65 18.11 59.97
C THR A 151 -22.08 17.70 60.36
N THR A 152 -22.35 17.51 61.66
CA THR A 152 -23.53 16.80 62.21
C THR A 152 -24.89 17.34 61.79
N ASP A 153 -24.94 18.52 61.18
CA ASP A 153 -26.16 19.30 61.09
C ASP A 153 -26.82 19.23 59.69
N LEU A 154 -26.11 18.85 58.62
CA LEU A 154 -26.67 18.70 57.25
C LEU A 154 -25.90 17.67 56.41
N PRO A 155 -26.30 16.39 56.38
CA PRO A 155 -25.55 15.37 55.65
C PRO A 155 -25.89 15.36 54.16
N VAL A 156 -24.94 15.80 53.32
CA VAL A 156 -24.89 15.32 51.93
C VAL A 156 -24.63 13.81 52.00
N ALA A 157 -25.61 13.02 51.56
CA ALA A 157 -25.45 11.57 51.53
C ALA A 157 -24.86 11.13 50.19
N ILE A 158 -24.07 10.06 50.20
CA ILE A 158 -23.60 9.39 48.98
C ILE A 158 -24.33 8.07 48.82
N GLU A 159 -24.79 7.81 47.60
CA GLU A 159 -25.40 6.55 47.22
C GLU A 159 -24.64 5.97 46.03
N THR A 160 -23.98 4.83 46.22
CA THR A 160 -23.35 4.10 45.12
C THR A 160 -24.41 3.30 44.38
N THR A 161 -24.72 3.72 43.15
CA THR A 161 -25.77 3.10 42.32
C THR A 161 -25.22 1.99 41.42
N GLN A 162 -23.93 2.02 41.10
CA GLN A 162 -23.26 0.99 40.29
C GLN A 162 -21.78 0.90 40.66
N THR A 163 -21.29 -0.30 40.98
CA THR A 163 -19.86 -0.58 41.17
C THR A 163 -19.16 -0.68 39.82
N PRO A 164 -17.92 -0.18 39.68
CA PRO A 164 -17.23 -0.28 38.41
C PRO A 164 -16.72 -1.69 38.16
N VAL A 165 -16.65 -2.08 36.90
CA VAL A 165 -15.97 -3.29 36.46
C VAL A 165 -14.98 -2.88 35.39
N SER A 166 -13.70 -3.24 35.55
CA SER A 166 -12.69 -2.93 34.55
C SER A 166 -13.02 -3.61 33.24
N LYS A 167 -12.79 -2.92 32.13
CA LYS A 167 -12.82 -3.55 30.82
C LYS A 167 -11.70 -4.59 30.74
N THR A 168 -12.05 -5.85 30.49
CA THR A 168 -11.06 -6.92 30.33
C THR A 168 -10.86 -7.21 28.83
N TYR A 169 -9.60 -7.24 28.42
CA TYR A 169 -9.22 -7.52 27.04
C TYR A 169 -8.93 -9.00 26.86
N THR A 170 -9.23 -9.53 25.68
CA THR A 170 -8.95 -10.92 25.36
C THR A 170 -7.43 -11.15 25.30
N PRO A 171 -6.88 -12.09 26.10
CA PRO A 171 -5.45 -12.31 26.16
C PRO A 171 -4.91 -12.89 24.86
N ASN A 172 -3.76 -12.38 24.42
CA ASN A 172 -3.04 -12.79 23.20
C ASN A 172 -3.90 -12.80 21.93
N LEU A 173 -4.85 -11.88 21.79
CA LEU A 173 -5.64 -11.78 20.57
C LEU A 173 -4.77 -11.39 19.38
N LYS A 174 -4.78 -12.23 18.34
CA LYS A 174 -4.18 -11.99 17.03
C LYS A 174 -5.12 -12.46 15.93
N ILE A 175 -5.06 -11.79 14.79
CA ILE A 175 -5.67 -12.24 13.54
C ILE A 175 -4.56 -12.84 12.69
N PHE A 176 -4.55 -14.17 12.57
CA PHE A 176 -3.59 -14.89 11.74
C PHE A 176 -4.12 -14.98 10.32
N VAL A 177 -3.42 -14.38 9.37
CA VAL A 177 -3.81 -14.34 7.97
C VAL A 177 -2.78 -15.08 7.15
N GLU A 178 -3.24 -15.87 6.19
CA GLU A 178 -2.44 -16.61 5.23
C GLU A 178 -2.84 -16.20 3.82
N LEU A 179 -1.83 -15.89 2.99
CA LEU A 179 -1.98 -15.70 1.56
C LEU A 179 -1.75 -17.04 0.86
N ILE A 180 -2.80 -17.56 0.22
CA ILE A 180 -2.77 -18.84 -0.49
C ILE A 180 -2.79 -18.55 -1.99
N ALA A 181 -1.78 -19.04 -2.72
CA ALA A 181 -1.77 -19.02 -4.18
C ALA A 181 -2.40 -20.29 -4.75
N ILE A 182 -3.04 -20.17 -5.90
CA ILE A 182 -3.60 -21.29 -6.65
C ILE A 182 -2.81 -21.42 -7.96
N ASP A 183 -2.21 -22.58 -8.17
CA ASP A 183 -1.48 -22.87 -9.41
C ASP A 183 -2.43 -23.27 -10.56
N PRO A 184 -1.93 -23.40 -11.80
CA PRO A 184 -2.77 -23.81 -12.94
C PRO A 184 -3.39 -25.21 -12.82
N LEU A 185 -2.86 -26.07 -11.94
CA LEU A 185 -3.37 -27.40 -11.62
C LEU A 185 -4.34 -27.39 -10.42
N LEU A 186 -4.71 -26.20 -9.95
CA LEU A 186 -5.56 -25.97 -8.78
C LEU A 186 -4.96 -26.43 -7.45
N ALA A 187 -3.65 -26.65 -7.37
CA ALA A 187 -3.00 -26.91 -6.10
C ALA A 187 -2.79 -25.60 -5.32
N GLU A 188 -2.99 -25.68 -4.02
CA GLU A 188 -2.90 -24.55 -3.10
C GLU A 188 -1.52 -24.50 -2.44
N HIS A 189 -0.90 -23.32 -2.48
CA HIS A 189 0.41 -23.08 -1.88
C HIS A 189 0.34 -21.87 -0.94
N SER A 190 0.66 -22.07 0.34
CA SER A 190 0.80 -20.95 1.29
C SER A 190 2.06 -20.16 0.94
N ILE A 191 1.90 -18.88 0.65
CA ILE A 191 2.99 -18.00 0.20
C ILE A 191 3.60 -17.26 1.38
N VAL A 192 2.75 -16.65 2.20
CA VAL A 192 3.15 -15.89 3.38
C VAL A 192 2.02 -15.90 4.39
N SER A 193 2.38 -15.88 5.67
CA SER A 193 1.45 -15.69 6.75
C SER A 193 1.90 -14.56 7.67
N ALA A 194 0.94 -13.91 8.32
CA ALA A 194 1.21 -12.87 9.31
C ALA A 194 0.21 -12.98 10.46
N ALA A 195 0.69 -12.70 11.67
CA ALA A 195 -0.16 -12.57 12.85
C ALA A 195 -0.34 -11.07 13.14
N LEU A 196 -1.50 -10.54 12.79
CA LEU A 196 -1.86 -9.13 12.97
C LEU A 196 -2.40 -8.92 14.39
N VAL A 197 -2.00 -7.82 15.02
CA VAL A 197 -2.56 -7.40 16.32
C VAL A 197 -3.67 -6.39 16.03
N PRO A 198 -4.94 -6.69 16.34
CA PRO A 198 -6.02 -5.74 16.14
C PRO A 198 -5.86 -4.54 17.08
N ASP A 199 -6.34 -3.38 16.64
CA ASP A 199 -6.43 -2.19 17.49
C ASP A 199 -7.50 -2.35 18.58
N THR A 200 -7.68 -1.34 19.44
CA THR A 200 -8.66 -1.35 20.53
C THR A 200 -10.11 -1.43 20.06
N ASN A 201 -10.36 -1.18 18.77
CA ASN A 201 -11.66 -1.26 18.11
C ASN A 201 -11.82 -2.57 17.32
N GLY A 202 -10.84 -3.48 17.35
CA GLY A 202 -10.89 -4.75 16.64
C GLY A 202 -10.38 -4.73 15.21
N ASN A 203 -9.86 -3.61 14.74
CA ASN A 203 -9.45 -3.49 13.34
C ASN A 203 -7.99 -3.86 13.13
N ALA A 204 -7.71 -4.57 12.04
CA ALA A 204 -6.36 -4.84 11.56
C ALA A 204 -6.30 -4.70 10.05
N SER A 205 -5.16 -4.29 9.50
CA SER A 205 -4.98 -4.18 8.05
C SER A 205 -3.66 -4.80 7.60
N TRP A 206 -3.64 -5.40 6.41
CA TRP A 206 -2.41 -5.92 5.82
C TRP A 206 -2.36 -5.66 4.31
N ASP A 207 -1.23 -5.12 3.84
CA ASP A 207 -0.87 -4.97 2.42
C ASP A 207 -0.03 -6.16 1.92
N PHE A 208 -0.54 -6.86 0.91
CA PHE A 208 0.06 -8.06 0.31
C PHE A 208 0.83 -7.77 -0.98
N SER A 209 0.96 -6.50 -1.40
CA SER A 209 1.59 -6.11 -2.67
C SER A 209 2.98 -6.71 -2.88
N LYS A 210 3.84 -6.69 -1.85
CA LYS A 210 5.21 -7.23 -1.94
C LYS A 210 5.25 -8.76 -2.12
N PRO A 211 4.61 -9.58 -1.26
CA PRO A 211 4.49 -11.02 -1.49
C PRO A 211 3.88 -11.37 -2.86
N LEU A 212 2.82 -10.67 -3.26
CA LEU A 212 2.16 -10.90 -4.54
C LEU A 212 3.07 -10.58 -5.74
N SER A 213 3.84 -9.49 -5.67
CA SER A 213 4.84 -9.18 -6.69
C SER A 213 5.93 -10.24 -6.80
N SER A 214 6.36 -10.81 -5.66
CA SER A 214 7.30 -11.93 -5.66
C SER A 214 6.68 -13.20 -6.26
N LEU A 215 5.42 -13.48 -5.93
CA LEU A 215 4.66 -14.61 -6.47
C LEU A 215 4.50 -14.52 -7.99
N CYS A 216 4.17 -13.34 -8.53
CA CYS A 216 4.05 -13.17 -9.97
C CYS A 216 5.37 -13.31 -10.73
N LEU A 217 6.52 -13.22 -10.03
CA LEU A 217 7.85 -13.41 -10.58
C LEU A 217 8.48 -14.78 -10.25
N SER A 218 7.76 -15.66 -9.54
CA SER A 218 8.29 -16.96 -9.09
C SER A 218 8.77 -17.84 -10.25
N ASP A 219 8.12 -17.70 -11.40
CA ASP A 219 8.39 -18.52 -12.60
C ASP A 219 9.37 -17.82 -13.56
N GLY A 220 10.00 -16.73 -13.10
CA GLY A 220 10.82 -15.84 -13.91
C GLY A 220 10.01 -14.82 -14.72
N ALA A 221 10.72 -13.96 -15.44
CA ALA A 221 10.11 -13.07 -16.42
C ALA A 221 9.64 -13.87 -17.65
N ASP A 222 8.68 -13.30 -18.40
CA ASP A 222 8.30 -13.85 -19.70
C ASP A 222 9.47 -13.65 -20.68
N VAL A 223 10.33 -14.66 -20.81
CA VAL A 223 11.46 -14.67 -21.75
C VAL A 223 10.91 -14.92 -23.15
N LEU A 224 11.26 -14.04 -24.09
CA LEU A 224 10.76 -14.04 -25.47
C LEU A 224 11.92 -14.33 -26.41
N SER A 225 11.69 -15.14 -27.45
CA SER A 225 12.65 -15.32 -28.53
C SER A 225 12.51 -14.22 -29.57
N VAL A 226 13.62 -13.78 -30.15
CA VAL A 226 13.62 -12.82 -31.26
C VAL A 226 12.77 -13.32 -32.44
N GLU A 227 12.73 -14.63 -32.63
CA GLU A 227 12.02 -15.31 -33.71
C GLU A 227 10.60 -15.75 -33.32
N ASP A 228 10.07 -15.30 -32.18
CA ASP A 228 8.71 -15.64 -31.77
C ASP A 228 7.71 -15.19 -32.84
N SER A 229 7.00 -16.18 -33.39
CA SER A 229 5.97 -16.04 -34.42
C SER A 229 4.59 -16.53 -33.93
N HIS A 230 4.42 -16.69 -32.62
CA HIS A 230 3.16 -17.13 -32.01
C HIS A 230 2.84 -16.34 -30.75
N ILE A 231 1.56 -16.30 -30.39
CA ILE A 231 1.08 -15.63 -29.18
C ILE A 231 1.46 -16.48 -27.96
N ILE A 232 2.02 -15.82 -26.95
CA ILE A 232 2.52 -16.46 -25.72
C ILE A 232 1.59 -16.11 -24.57
N LYS A 233 1.23 -17.12 -23.76
CA LYS A 233 0.47 -16.93 -22.52
C LYS A 233 1.45 -16.51 -21.42
N SER A 234 1.22 -15.36 -20.80
CA SER A 234 2.11 -14.81 -19.78
C SER A 234 2.02 -15.58 -18.47
N LYS A 235 3.17 -15.79 -17.81
CA LYS A 235 3.27 -16.42 -16.48
C LYS A 235 3.07 -15.43 -15.35
N SER A 236 2.96 -14.14 -15.67
CA SER A 236 2.93 -13.02 -14.71
C SER A 236 1.55 -12.74 -14.09
N VAL A 237 0.58 -13.65 -14.29
CA VAL A 237 -0.76 -13.60 -13.70
C VAL A 237 -0.93 -14.74 -12.70
N LYS A 238 -1.38 -14.41 -11.49
CA LYS A 238 -1.53 -15.38 -10.40
C LYS A 238 -2.90 -15.27 -9.76
N ARG A 239 -3.46 -16.42 -9.37
CA ARG A 239 -4.70 -16.51 -8.61
C ARG A 239 -4.36 -16.72 -7.15
N PHE A 240 -5.09 -16.07 -6.25
CA PHE A 240 -4.87 -16.18 -4.81
C PHE A 240 -6.16 -16.02 -4.03
N TYR A 241 -6.17 -16.41 -2.76
CA TYR A 241 -7.21 -16.04 -1.80
C TYR A 241 -6.58 -15.91 -0.42
N LEU A 242 -7.34 -15.35 0.53
CA LEU A 242 -6.90 -15.26 1.92
C LEU A 242 -7.67 -16.21 2.82
N ARG A 243 -6.95 -16.76 3.79
CA ARG A 243 -7.51 -17.44 4.94
C ARG A 243 -7.13 -16.66 6.19
N ALA A 244 -8.11 -16.16 6.92
CA ALA A 244 -7.88 -15.43 8.16
C ALA A 244 -8.50 -16.17 9.33
N SER A 245 -7.78 -16.31 10.43
CA SER A 245 -8.20 -17.02 11.64
C SER A 245 -7.93 -16.22 12.90
N GLU A 246 -8.87 -16.23 13.84
CA GLU A 246 -8.64 -15.63 15.16
C GLU A 246 -7.85 -16.58 16.05
N LEU A 247 -6.80 -16.06 16.65
CA LEU A 247 -5.95 -16.74 17.61
C LEU A 247 -6.00 -16.00 18.95
N PHE A 248 -6.43 -16.65 20.03
CA PHE A 248 -6.37 -16.06 21.38
C PHE A 248 -6.37 -17.13 22.49
N GLY A 249 -6.08 -16.69 23.72
CA GLY A 249 -6.03 -17.54 24.91
C GLY A 249 -4.61 -17.89 25.37
N GLU A 250 -4.56 -18.72 26.42
CA GLU A 250 -3.34 -19.24 27.04
C GLU A 250 -3.50 -20.75 27.28
N PRO A 251 -2.97 -21.64 26.42
CA PRO A 251 -2.19 -21.32 25.21
C PRO A 251 -3.05 -20.73 24.09
N GLN A 252 -2.40 -19.95 23.22
CA GLN A 252 -3.05 -19.36 22.06
C GLN A 252 -3.56 -20.46 21.11
N ALA A 253 -4.85 -20.46 20.79
CA ALA A 253 -5.49 -21.46 19.94
C ALA A 253 -6.36 -20.83 18.85
N PRO A 254 -6.43 -21.42 17.64
CA PRO A 254 -7.34 -20.97 16.60
C PRO A 254 -8.79 -21.24 16.96
N ARG A 255 -9.69 -20.29 16.65
CA ARG A 255 -11.11 -20.37 16.99
C ARG A 255 -12.02 -20.35 15.78
N THR A 256 -11.99 -19.27 15.03
CA THR A 256 -12.84 -19.07 13.86
C THR A 256 -11.98 -18.66 12.69
N SER A 257 -12.30 -19.21 11.51
CA SER A 257 -11.63 -18.88 10.27
C SER A 257 -12.64 -18.39 9.23
N VAL A 258 -12.19 -17.45 8.42
CA VAL A 258 -12.89 -16.95 7.23
C VAL A 258 -11.96 -17.14 6.03
N VAL A 259 -12.56 -17.53 4.91
CA VAL A 259 -11.86 -17.67 3.63
C VAL A 259 -12.50 -16.70 2.66
N THR A 260 -11.68 -15.93 1.95
CA THR A 260 -12.17 -15.00 0.94
C THR A 260 -12.51 -15.73 -0.36
N ASP A 261 -13.18 -15.03 -1.28
CA ASP A 261 -13.20 -15.42 -2.68
C ASP A 261 -11.79 -15.43 -3.29
N GLN A 262 -11.67 -16.04 -4.48
CA GLN A 262 -10.45 -15.98 -5.27
C GLN A 262 -10.26 -14.59 -5.89
N PHE A 263 -9.02 -14.10 -5.92
CA PHE A 263 -8.59 -12.86 -6.54
C PHE A 263 -7.51 -13.14 -7.58
N ILE A 264 -7.24 -12.14 -8.41
CA ILE A 264 -6.27 -12.22 -9.48
C ILE A 264 -5.29 -11.08 -9.35
N CYS A 265 -4.01 -11.43 -9.40
CA CYS A 265 -2.91 -10.50 -9.34
C CYS A 265 -2.18 -10.51 -10.69
N VAL A 266 -2.00 -9.34 -11.27
CA VAL A 266 -1.22 -9.14 -12.49
C VAL A 266 0.06 -8.41 -12.12
N TYR A 267 1.21 -8.94 -12.55
CA TYR A 267 2.48 -8.26 -12.31
C TYR A 267 2.47 -6.89 -13.01
N GLY A 268 2.83 -5.86 -12.26
CA GLY A 268 2.88 -4.49 -12.75
C GLY A 268 2.35 -3.52 -11.70
N GLY A 269 2.37 -2.24 -12.03
CA GLY A 269 1.72 -1.21 -11.23
C GLY A 269 1.65 0.15 -11.88
N LEU A 270 0.85 1.00 -11.27
CA LEU A 270 0.57 2.35 -11.70
C LEU A 270 1.41 3.37 -10.92
N PRO A 271 1.70 4.54 -11.51
CA PRO A 271 2.32 5.64 -10.79
C PRO A 271 1.39 6.13 -9.66
N LYS A 272 1.97 6.80 -8.65
CA LYS A 272 1.28 7.15 -7.39
C LYS A 272 0.01 7.97 -7.59
N ASP A 273 0.02 8.88 -8.55
CA ASP A 273 -1.11 9.73 -8.93
C ASP A 273 -2.27 8.96 -9.57
N MET A 274 -2.02 7.75 -10.07
CA MET A 274 -3.03 6.85 -10.66
C MET A 274 -3.40 5.66 -9.76
N GLN A 275 -2.88 5.57 -8.54
CA GLN A 275 -3.11 4.40 -7.66
C GLN A 275 -4.56 4.25 -7.19
N ASN A 276 -5.37 5.30 -7.30
CA ASN A 276 -6.80 5.25 -6.95
C ASN A 276 -7.67 4.60 -8.03
N LEU A 277 -7.15 4.41 -9.25
CA LEU A 277 -7.86 3.72 -10.31
C LEU A 277 -7.90 2.22 -10.01
N SER A 278 -9.07 1.61 -10.23
CA SER A 278 -9.17 0.16 -10.28
C SER A 278 -8.33 -0.40 -11.44
N PHE A 279 -8.05 -1.70 -11.38
CA PHE A 279 -7.33 -2.37 -12.46
C PHE A 279 -8.04 -2.20 -13.81
N GLU A 280 -9.37 -2.39 -13.83
CA GLU A 280 -10.21 -2.25 -15.02
C GLU A 280 -10.18 -0.83 -15.59
N GLU A 281 -10.39 0.21 -14.77
CA GLU A 281 -10.30 1.62 -15.20
C GLU A 281 -8.90 1.98 -15.72
N SER A 282 -7.85 1.33 -15.21
CA SER A 282 -6.47 1.62 -15.65
C SER A 282 -6.11 1.05 -17.01
N ILE A 283 -6.80 -0.01 -17.45
CA ILE A 283 -6.50 -0.70 -18.71
C ILE A 283 -7.64 -0.68 -19.71
N SER A 284 -8.80 -0.08 -19.39
CA SER A 284 -9.92 0.00 -20.32
C SER A 284 -10.34 1.45 -20.56
N GLU A 285 -10.87 1.71 -21.74
CA GLU A 285 -11.54 2.96 -22.07
C GLU A 285 -12.78 2.62 -22.89
N ASN A 286 -13.95 3.13 -22.47
CA ASN A 286 -15.23 2.86 -23.11
C ASN A 286 -15.52 1.36 -23.30
N GLY A 287 -15.11 0.52 -22.33
CA GLY A 287 -15.30 -0.94 -22.37
C GLY A 287 -14.32 -1.71 -23.26
N VAL A 288 -13.41 -1.03 -23.96
CA VAL A 288 -12.36 -1.67 -24.77
C VAL A 288 -11.06 -1.75 -23.96
N SER A 289 -10.51 -2.96 -23.84
CA SER A 289 -9.26 -3.20 -23.11
C SER A 289 -8.06 -2.76 -23.95
N ARG A 290 -7.28 -1.83 -23.44
CA ARG A 290 -6.05 -1.32 -24.07
C ARG A 290 -4.90 -2.32 -23.91
N PHE A 291 -3.96 -2.29 -24.85
CA PHE A 291 -2.67 -2.93 -24.67
C PHE A 291 -1.93 -2.37 -23.45
N LEU A 292 -1.30 -3.24 -22.66
CA LEU A 292 -0.57 -2.92 -21.44
C LEU A 292 0.75 -2.20 -21.77
N ASN A 293 0.68 -0.89 -21.97
CA ASN A 293 1.79 -0.08 -22.40
C ASN A 293 1.79 1.30 -21.74
N THR A 294 3.00 1.84 -21.57
CA THR A 294 3.26 3.08 -20.84
C THR A 294 3.55 4.27 -21.76
N ALA A 295 3.78 4.03 -23.05
CA ALA A 295 4.09 5.08 -24.04
C ALA A 295 3.06 5.11 -25.19
N GLN A 296 2.62 6.32 -25.56
CA GLN A 296 1.64 6.54 -26.63
C GLN A 296 2.26 6.37 -28.03
N GLU A 297 3.37 7.06 -28.31
CA GLU A 297 4.09 7.00 -29.59
C GLU A 297 5.17 5.91 -29.56
N ARG A 298 5.35 5.20 -30.68
CA ARG A 298 6.38 4.17 -30.83
C ARG A 298 7.05 4.29 -32.20
N LYS A 299 8.27 4.83 -32.20
CA LYS A 299 9.20 4.65 -33.31
C LYS A 299 9.93 3.32 -33.16
N VAL A 300 10.01 2.57 -34.25
CA VAL A 300 10.71 1.28 -34.33
C VAL A 300 11.60 1.25 -35.55
N ILE A 301 12.70 0.51 -35.50
CA ILE A 301 13.51 0.22 -36.70
C ILE A 301 13.01 -1.07 -37.37
N PRO A 302 13.23 -1.28 -38.69
CA PRO A 302 12.67 -2.42 -39.42
C PRO A 302 12.96 -3.80 -38.80
N ASP A 303 14.19 -4.00 -38.32
CA ASP A 303 14.65 -5.26 -37.74
C ASP A 303 14.38 -5.37 -36.21
N GLN A 304 13.69 -4.41 -35.61
CA GLN A 304 13.43 -4.43 -34.17
C GLN A 304 12.29 -5.43 -33.84
N PRO A 305 12.58 -6.50 -33.07
CA PRO A 305 11.51 -7.33 -32.52
C PRO A 305 10.69 -6.51 -31.52
N ASN A 306 9.38 -6.68 -31.53
CA ASN A 306 8.46 -5.91 -30.72
C ASN A 306 7.36 -6.80 -30.17
N TRP A 307 6.87 -6.46 -28.98
CA TRP A 307 5.75 -7.16 -28.37
C TRP A 307 4.70 -6.19 -27.84
N LEU A 308 3.46 -6.66 -27.86
CA LEU A 308 2.35 -6.07 -27.13
C LEU A 308 1.85 -7.08 -26.12
N SER A 309 1.38 -6.59 -24.98
CA SER A 309 0.69 -7.42 -24.01
C SER A 309 -0.74 -6.95 -23.86
N TRP A 310 -1.65 -7.91 -23.77
CA TRP A 310 -3.07 -7.65 -23.62
C TRP A 310 -3.62 -8.54 -22.51
N PHE A 311 -4.55 -8.01 -21.72
CA PHE A 311 -5.17 -8.73 -20.60
C PHE A 311 -6.67 -8.82 -20.86
N ASN A 312 -7.20 -10.04 -20.83
CA ASN A 312 -8.64 -10.25 -21.03
C ASN A 312 -9.42 -9.97 -19.75
N LEU A 313 -10.13 -8.85 -19.69
CA LEU A 313 -11.08 -8.54 -18.61
C LEU A 313 -12.43 -9.22 -18.79
N ASN A 314 -12.81 -9.43 -20.05
CA ASN A 314 -14.13 -9.90 -20.44
C ASN A 314 -14.20 -11.43 -20.39
N GLU A 315 -15.33 -11.97 -20.82
CA GLU A 315 -15.50 -13.42 -20.96
C GLU A 315 -14.46 -14.05 -21.90
N THR A 316 -14.42 -15.38 -21.91
CA THR A 316 -13.52 -16.12 -22.78
C THR A 316 -13.83 -15.81 -24.24
N TYR A 317 -12.83 -15.34 -24.98
CA TYR A 317 -12.93 -15.13 -26.41
C TYR A 317 -12.42 -16.36 -27.16
N THR A 318 -13.14 -16.76 -28.21
CA THR A 318 -12.73 -17.80 -29.15
C THR A 318 -12.35 -17.19 -30.49
N GLU A 319 -11.46 -17.85 -31.23
CA GLU A 319 -11.02 -17.43 -32.58
C GLU A 319 -10.50 -15.98 -32.66
N VAL A 320 -9.75 -15.55 -31.65
CA VAL A 320 -9.17 -14.19 -31.62
C VAL A 320 -8.14 -14.06 -32.74
N LYS A 321 -8.27 -13.01 -33.54
CA LYS A 321 -7.38 -12.66 -34.63
C LYS A 321 -6.53 -11.46 -34.25
N VAL A 322 -5.25 -11.53 -34.61
CA VAL A 322 -4.33 -10.38 -34.58
C VAL A 322 -4.32 -9.81 -35.98
N GLU A 323 -4.94 -8.65 -36.14
CA GLU A 323 -5.01 -7.97 -37.42
C GLU A 323 -3.93 -6.90 -37.48
N ALA A 324 -3.32 -6.75 -38.66
CA ALA A 324 -2.33 -5.74 -38.95
C ALA A 324 -2.74 -4.93 -40.19
N GLU A 325 -2.43 -3.64 -40.20
CA GLU A 325 -2.52 -2.76 -41.36
C GLU A 325 -1.16 -2.08 -41.55
N VAL A 326 -0.54 -2.30 -42.70
CA VAL A 326 0.77 -1.75 -43.07
C VAL A 326 0.56 -0.62 -44.06
N VAL A 327 1.26 0.51 -43.86
CA VAL A 327 1.25 1.66 -44.77
C VAL A 327 2.63 1.81 -45.40
N TYR A 328 2.67 1.76 -46.73
CA TYR A 328 3.89 1.84 -47.53
C TYR A 328 4.27 3.29 -47.89
N ASN A 329 5.51 3.47 -48.34
CA ASN A 329 6.08 4.76 -48.77
C ASN A 329 5.29 5.47 -49.89
N ASN A 330 4.55 4.71 -50.71
CA ASN A 330 3.66 5.23 -51.75
C ASN A 330 2.25 5.63 -51.24
N GLY A 331 2.00 5.50 -49.93
CA GLY A 331 0.72 5.79 -49.29
C GLY A 331 -0.32 4.67 -49.36
N THR A 332 -0.02 3.55 -50.01
CA THR A 332 -0.90 2.39 -50.05
C THR A 332 -0.95 1.72 -48.68
N ALA A 333 -2.15 1.32 -48.27
CA ALA A 333 -2.36 0.51 -47.06
C ALA A 333 -2.71 -0.93 -47.45
N PHE A 334 -2.21 -1.90 -46.69
CA PHE A 334 -2.51 -3.32 -46.84
C PHE A 334 -2.82 -3.93 -45.48
N SER A 335 -3.99 -4.56 -45.36
CA SER A 335 -4.44 -5.20 -44.12
C SER A 335 -4.48 -6.72 -44.24
N PHE A 336 -4.04 -7.41 -43.21
CA PHE A 336 -3.99 -8.86 -43.16
C PHE A 336 -4.05 -9.38 -41.71
N THR A 337 -4.44 -10.64 -41.56
CA THR A 337 -4.42 -11.34 -40.27
C THR A 337 -3.03 -11.93 -40.04
N ALA A 338 -2.29 -11.40 -39.07
CA ALA A 338 -0.95 -11.85 -38.72
C ALA A 338 -0.98 -13.19 -37.96
N TYR A 339 -1.89 -13.32 -36.99
CA TYR A 339 -2.04 -14.54 -36.20
C TYR A 339 -3.50 -14.84 -35.89
N SER A 340 -3.77 -16.08 -35.51
CA SER A 340 -5.04 -16.49 -34.92
C SER A 340 -4.78 -17.37 -33.70
N ILE A 341 -5.55 -17.17 -32.64
CA ILE A 341 -5.51 -17.99 -31.41
C ILE A 341 -6.91 -18.53 -31.13
N ALA A 342 -6.98 -19.82 -30.83
CA ALA A 342 -8.25 -20.51 -30.67
C ALA A 342 -9.06 -19.99 -29.48
N GLU A 343 -8.40 -19.63 -28.37
CA GLU A 343 -9.05 -19.22 -27.13
C GLU A 343 -8.14 -18.32 -26.28
N ILE A 344 -8.69 -17.22 -25.76
CA ILE A 344 -8.12 -16.43 -24.67
C ILE A 344 -9.12 -16.41 -23.51
N LYS A 345 -8.78 -17.04 -22.40
CA LYS A 345 -9.70 -17.16 -21.25
C LYS A 345 -9.86 -15.83 -20.53
N GLN A 346 -10.97 -15.69 -19.81
CA GLN A 346 -11.13 -14.57 -18.88
C GLN A 346 -9.97 -14.52 -17.87
N PHE A 347 -9.45 -13.32 -17.66
CA PHE A 347 -8.31 -13.01 -16.79
C PHE A 347 -6.97 -13.64 -17.22
N GLU A 348 -6.84 -13.93 -18.51
CA GLU A 348 -5.59 -14.35 -19.11
C GLU A 348 -4.82 -13.14 -19.68
N LYS A 349 -3.50 -13.14 -19.51
CA LYS A 349 -2.60 -12.18 -20.16
C LYS A 349 -1.88 -12.87 -21.31
N VAL A 350 -1.94 -12.27 -22.48
CA VAL A 350 -1.21 -12.73 -23.66
C VAL A 350 -0.14 -11.72 -24.08
N ILE A 351 0.92 -12.23 -24.68
CA ILE A 351 2.03 -11.49 -25.26
C ILE A 351 2.05 -11.81 -26.75
N ILE A 352 1.97 -10.77 -27.57
CA ILE A 352 1.79 -10.86 -29.01
C ILE A 352 3.05 -10.30 -29.66
N PRO A 353 3.80 -11.10 -30.44
CA PRO A 353 4.89 -10.58 -31.25
C PRO A 353 4.33 -9.68 -32.36
N VAL A 354 4.89 -8.49 -32.56
CA VAL A 354 4.36 -7.47 -33.49
C VAL A 354 5.45 -6.73 -34.27
N GLY A 355 6.71 -7.19 -34.22
CA GLY A 355 7.75 -6.67 -35.10
C GLY A 355 7.44 -7.00 -36.57
N LEU A 356 7.90 -6.17 -37.51
CA LEU A 356 7.58 -6.34 -38.94
C LEU A 356 7.94 -7.74 -39.47
N ALA A 357 9.11 -8.26 -39.11
CA ALA A 357 9.52 -9.61 -39.46
C ALA A 357 8.68 -10.69 -38.72
N GLN A 358 8.23 -10.42 -37.50
CA GLN A 358 7.45 -11.36 -36.71
C GLN A 358 6.04 -11.56 -37.30
N ILE A 359 5.41 -10.47 -37.76
CA ILE A 359 4.09 -10.49 -38.41
C ILE A 359 4.16 -10.76 -39.92
N ASP A 360 5.34 -11.11 -40.43
CA ASP A 360 5.58 -11.39 -41.85
C ASP A 360 5.26 -10.23 -42.82
N ALA A 361 5.24 -8.99 -42.33
CA ALA A 361 4.85 -7.82 -43.14
C ALA A 361 5.77 -7.60 -44.36
N ASN A 362 7.04 -7.98 -44.24
CA ASN A 362 8.07 -7.77 -45.27
C ASN A 362 7.86 -8.65 -46.52
N ASN A 363 7.03 -9.69 -46.46
CA ASN A 363 6.86 -10.65 -47.56
C ASN A 363 5.75 -10.28 -48.55
N TYR A 364 4.84 -9.35 -48.20
CA TYR A 364 3.67 -9.05 -49.05
C TYR A 364 4.00 -8.15 -50.24
N TYR A 365 4.78 -7.09 -50.03
CA TYR A 365 5.20 -6.13 -51.05
C TYR A 365 6.68 -5.75 -50.83
N PRO A 366 7.62 -6.67 -51.08
CA PRO A 366 9.04 -6.51 -50.73
C PRO A 366 9.74 -5.37 -51.48
N GLU A 367 9.12 -4.84 -52.54
CA GLU A 367 9.61 -3.70 -53.32
C GLU A 367 9.24 -2.33 -52.74
N LEU A 368 8.38 -2.29 -51.72
CA LEU A 368 7.92 -1.06 -51.08
C LEU A 368 8.41 -0.98 -49.63
N ASP A 369 8.92 0.19 -49.24
CA ASP A 369 9.31 0.43 -47.85
C ASP A 369 8.08 0.65 -46.97
N ILE A 370 8.08 0.04 -45.80
CA ILE A 370 7.02 0.22 -44.79
C ILE A 370 7.31 1.47 -43.97
N VAL A 371 6.36 2.41 -43.94
CA VAL A 371 6.50 3.69 -43.19
C VAL A 371 5.85 3.61 -41.82
N SER A 372 4.72 2.93 -41.71
CA SER A 372 4.04 2.71 -40.44
C SER A 372 3.18 1.46 -40.49
N TYR A 373 2.81 0.94 -39.34
CA TYR A 373 1.84 -0.14 -39.25
C TYR A 373 1.00 -0.05 -37.98
N LYS A 374 -0.18 -0.64 -38.03
CA LYS A 374 -1.14 -0.71 -36.93
C LYS A 374 -1.43 -2.16 -36.58
N VAL A 375 -1.63 -2.44 -35.30
CA VAL A 375 -1.99 -3.78 -34.81
C VAL A 375 -3.16 -3.67 -33.84
N TRP A 376 -4.14 -4.58 -33.96
CA TRP A 376 -5.25 -4.71 -33.01
C TRP A 376 -5.73 -6.17 -32.91
N LEU A 377 -6.51 -6.45 -31.86
CA LEU A 377 -7.19 -7.72 -31.68
C LEU A 377 -8.64 -7.63 -32.14
N GLN A 378 -9.11 -8.70 -32.78
CA GLN A 378 -10.46 -8.78 -33.32
C GLN A 378 -11.09 -10.16 -33.06
N VAL A 379 -12.39 -10.19 -32.79
CA VAL A 379 -13.22 -11.40 -32.69
C VAL A 379 -14.49 -11.15 -33.48
N ASP A 380 -14.88 -12.07 -34.37
CA ASP A 380 -16.11 -11.97 -35.17
C ASP A 380 -16.31 -10.64 -35.94
N GLY A 381 -15.22 -9.96 -36.30
CA GLY A 381 -15.26 -8.65 -36.97
C GLY A 381 -15.21 -7.45 -36.02
N GLU A 382 -15.40 -7.66 -34.72
CA GLU A 382 -15.38 -6.61 -33.71
C GLU A 382 -14.01 -6.47 -33.03
N LYS A 383 -13.55 -5.23 -32.85
CA LYS A 383 -12.27 -4.95 -32.18
C LYS A 383 -12.44 -5.11 -30.68
N ILE A 384 -11.60 -5.94 -30.07
CA ILE A 384 -11.58 -6.17 -28.62
C ILE A 384 -10.42 -5.45 -27.92
N SER A 385 -9.50 -4.87 -28.69
CA SER A 385 -8.41 -4.01 -28.19
C SER A 385 -8.42 -2.62 -28.80
N ASP A 386 -7.64 -1.72 -28.22
CA ASP A 386 -7.24 -0.49 -28.91
C ASP A 386 -6.34 -0.79 -30.12
N VAL A 387 -6.23 0.18 -31.03
CA VAL A 387 -5.37 0.09 -32.20
C VAL A 387 -4.01 0.68 -31.85
N LYS A 388 -2.95 -0.12 -31.94
CA LYS A 388 -1.59 0.35 -31.68
C LYS A 388 -0.86 0.66 -32.97
N GLN A 389 -0.49 1.92 -33.16
CA GLN A 389 0.32 2.38 -34.27
C GLN A 389 1.82 2.37 -33.92
N PHE A 390 2.63 2.02 -34.92
CA PHE A 390 4.08 2.04 -34.91
C PHE A 390 4.57 2.82 -36.13
N ASP A 391 5.47 3.76 -35.91
CA ASP A 391 6.13 4.50 -36.99
C ASP A 391 7.50 3.87 -37.24
N VAL A 392 7.80 3.56 -38.49
CA VAL A 392 9.03 2.87 -38.88
C VAL A 392 10.08 3.91 -39.24
N ASP A 393 11.21 3.86 -38.55
CA ASP A 393 12.39 4.66 -38.80
C ASP A 393 13.35 3.87 -39.68
N ASP A 394 13.28 4.09 -41.01
CA ASP A 394 14.17 3.44 -41.98
C ASP A 394 15.58 4.05 -42.01
N THR A 395 15.80 5.14 -41.26
CA THR A 395 17.06 5.89 -41.31
C THR A 395 18.22 4.97 -40.93
N LEU A 396 19.27 4.95 -41.75
CA LEU A 396 20.47 4.18 -41.45
C LEU A 396 21.19 4.74 -40.22
N HIS A 397 20.98 4.12 -39.07
CA HIS A 397 21.70 4.44 -37.83
C HIS A 397 22.88 3.48 -37.66
N GLN A 398 24.11 4.00 -37.68
CA GLN A 398 25.33 3.16 -37.61
C GLN A 398 25.51 2.40 -36.28
N TYR A 399 24.90 2.88 -35.19
CA TYR A 399 25.12 2.37 -33.84
C TYR A 399 23.84 1.87 -33.18
N GLN A 400 23.02 1.13 -33.93
CA GLN A 400 21.77 0.56 -33.42
C GLN A 400 22.02 -0.50 -32.35
N ARG A 401 21.30 -0.40 -31.23
CA ARG A 401 21.20 -1.46 -30.23
C ARG A 401 19.76 -1.57 -29.77
N VAL A 402 19.26 -2.78 -29.70
CA VAL A 402 17.91 -3.07 -29.21
C VAL A 402 18.00 -3.64 -27.80
N PHE A 403 17.13 -3.15 -26.92
CA PHE A 403 16.97 -3.65 -25.56
C PHE A 403 15.56 -4.17 -25.37
N LEU A 404 15.42 -5.29 -24.66
CA LEU A 404 14.17 -5.86 -24.20
C LEU A 404 14.10 -5.72 -22.68
N PHE A 405 12.99 -5.25 -22.15
CA PHE A 405 12.81 -5.09 -20.72
C PHE A 405 11.35 -5.24 -20.33
N GLN A 406 11.10 -5.39 -19.03
CA GLN A 406 9.74 -5.43 -18.49
C GLN A 406 9.34 -4.03 -18.01
N ASN A 407 8.30 -3.45 -18.61
CA ASN A 407 7.84 -2.11 -18.26
C ASN A 407 7.14 -2.07 -16.87
N SER A 408 6.74 -0.88 -16.43
CA SER A 408 6.11 -0.70 -15.11
C SER A 408 4.77 -1.45 -14.96
N VAL A 409 4.04 -1.68 -16.05
CA VAL A 409 2.81 -2.52 -16.10
C VAL A 409 3.11 -4.00 -16.38
N GLY A 410 4.36 -4.42 -16.13
CA GLY A 410 4.76 -5.82 -16.15
C GLY A 410 4.79 -6.48 -17.52
N SER A 411 4.79 -5.71 -18.60
CA SER A 411 4.72 -6.19 -19.97
C SER A 411 6.07 -6.04 -20.67
N PRO A 412 6.51 -7.02 -21.48
CA PRO A 412 7.72 -6.90 -22.27
C PRO A 412 7.61 -5.74 -23.26
N LYS A 413 8.70 -4.99 -23.38
CA LYS A 413 8.82 -3.84 -24.28
C LYS A 413 10.23 -3.80 -24.83
N THR A 414 10.34 -3.41 -26.10
CA THR A 414 11.64 -3.09 -26.70
C THR A 414 11.80 -1.60 -26.91
N LEU A 415 13.06 -1.17 -26.89
CA LEU A 415 13.48 0.14 -27.34
C LEU A 415 14.78 -0.02 -28.14
N TYR A 416 15.13 1.00 -28.92
CA TYR A 416 16.41 1.07 -29.60
C TYR A 416 17.17 2.35 -29.27
N THR A 417 18.48 2.25 -29.32
CA THR A 417 19.43 3.39 -29.22
C THR A 417 20.20 3.49 -30.52
N SER A 418 20.59 4.71 -30.92
CA SER A 418 21.39 4.97 -32.12
C SER A 418 22.69 5.73 -31.83
N GLY A 419 23.00 6.01 -30.56
CA GLY A 419 24.20 6.72 -30.16
C GLY A 419 25.44 5.83 -30.09
N LYS A 420 26.62 6.48 -30.03
CA LYS A 420 27.91 5.81 -29.87
C LYS A 420 27.99 5.10 -28.51
N LYS A 421 28.80 4.04 -28.45
CA LYS A 421 29.19 3.41 -27.19
C LYS A 421 30.67 3.62 -26.90
N ALA A 422 31.03 3.71 -25.63
CA ALA A 422 32.40 3.56 -25.14
C ALA A 422 32.47 2.26 -24.32
N ILE A 423 33.49 1.44 -24.59
CA ILE A 423 33.74 0.20 -23.86
C ILE A 423 34.85 0.49 -22.85
N SER A 424 34.62 0.06 -21.61
CA SER A 424 35.58 0.12 -20.51
C SER A 424 35.57 -1.20 -19.76
N TYR A 425 36.68 -1.52 -19.10
CA TYR A 425 36.83 -2.72 -18.30
C TYR A 425 37.15 -2.30 -16.88
N GLU A 426 36.44 -2.86 -15.91
CA GLU A 426 36.81 -2.76 -14.50
C GLU A 426 37.39 -4.10 -14.07
N ILE A 427 38.56 -4.06 -13.41
CA ILE A 427 39.25 -5.25 -12.93
C ILE A 427 39.22 -5.19 -11.41
N GLU A 428 38.42 -6.06 -10.81
CA GLU A 428 38.46 -6.31 -9.39
C GLU A 428 39.45 -7.45 -9.13
N LYS A 429 40.35 -7.27 -8.16
CA LYS A 429 41.33 -8.30 -7.79
C LYS A 429 41.59 -8.30 -6.29
N SER A 430 41.74 -9.48 -5.71
CA SER A 430 42.21 -9.65 -4.35
C SER A 430 43.75 -9.80 -4.35
N ASN A 431 44.44 -9.23 -3.37
CA ASN A 431 45.89 -9.36 -3.25
C ASN A 431 46.21 -10.28 -2.06
N ALA A 432 47.09 -11.25 -2.24
CA ALA A 432 47.63 -12.06 -1.16
C ALA A 432 49.15 -11.96 -1.09
N ILE A 433 49.69 -12.01 0.13
CA ILE A 433 51.13 -12.01 0.38
C ILE A 433 51.56 -13.46 0.64
N ILE A 434 52.41 -14.01 -0.22
CA ILE A 434 53.03 -15.31 0.01
C ILE A 434 54.21 -15.12 0.95
N SER A 435 54.09 -15.66 2.18
CA SER A 435 55.24 -15.77 3.08
C SER A 435 56.19 -16.86 2.57
N GLN A 436 57.38 -16.47 2.10
CA GLN A 436 58.39 -17.41 1.63
C GLN A 436 59.13 -18.04 2.82
N THR A 437 58.99 -19.35 3.04
CA THR A 437 59.81 -20.08 4.01
C THR A 437 61.15 -20.48 3.37
N GLY A 438 62.22 -19.71 3.61
CA GLY A 438 63.57 -20.01 3.12
C GLY A 438 64.38 -18.76 2.73
N ASN A 439 65.40 -18.94 1.87
CA ASN A 439 66.11 -17.81 1.28
C ASN A 439 65.16 -17.02 0.37
N PHE A 440 64.99 -15.74 0.67
CA PHE A 440 64.13 -14.83 -0.07
C PHE A 440 64.57 -14.70 -1.54
N ASP A 441 63.68 -15.04 -2.48
CA ASP A 441 63.92 -14.88 -3.92
C ASP A 441 63.11 -13.71 -4.45
N LEU A 442 63.79 -12.57 -4.63
CA LEU A 442 63.25 -11.33 -5.20
C LEU A 442 62.55 -11.54 -6.56
N LYS A 443 62.96 -12.55 -7.34
CA LYS A 443 62.37 -12.79 -8.67
C LYS A 443 60.97 -13.39 -8.62
N LYS A 444 60.57 -13.98 -7.49
CA LYS A 444 59.26 -14.62 -7.34
C LYS A 444 58.15 -13.65 -6.92
N GLY A 445 58.51 -12.47 -6.41
CA GLY A 445 57.57 -11.55 -5.80
C GLY A 445 56.95 -12.11 -4.51
N GLU A 446 56.39 -11.21 -3.70
CA GLU A 446 55.65 -11.57 -2.49
C GLU A 446 54.14 -11.40 -2.67
N ASN A 447 53.72 -10.47 -3.53
CA ASN A 447 52.32 -10.23 -3.82
C ASN A 447 51.86 -11.09 -5.00
N ILE A 448 50.78 -11.82 -4.80
CA ILE A 448 50.04 -12.48 -5.87
C ILE A 448 48.66 -11.84 -5.98
N ASP A 449 48.22 -11.63 -7.22
CA ASP A 449 46.84 -11.29 -7.53
C ASP A 449 46.03 -12.60 -7.52
N LEU A 450 44.96 -12.63 -6.74
CA LEU A 450 43.96 -13.70 -6.67
C LEU A 450 42.60 -13.15 -7.11
N ASP A 451 41.67 -14.06 -7.42
CA ASP A 451 40.26 -13.76 -7.73
C ASP A 451 40.08 -12.57 -8.68
N ILE A 452 40.81 -12.58 -9.80
CA ILE A 452 40.73 -11.52 -10.79
C ILE A 452 39.38 -11.65 -11.52
N VAL A 453 38.48 -10.72 -11.26
CA VAL A 453 37.18 -10.60 -11.92
C VAL A 453 37.24 -9.42 -12.88
N LEU A 454 36.91 -9.66 -14.14
CA LEU A 454 36.83 -8.64 -15.16
C LEU A 454 35.35 -8.34 -15.47
N GLU A 455 34.94 -7.10 -15.27
CA GLU A 455 33.61 -6.62 -15.60
C GLU A 455 33.65 -5.71 -16.84
N ASN A 456 32.92 -6.11 -17.88
CA ASN A 456 32.75 -5.32 -19.10
C ASN A 456 31.68 -4.26 -18.87
N LYS A 457 32.06 -2.98 -18.96
CA LYS A 457 31.15 -1.84 -18.86
C LYS A 457 31.04 -1.13 -20.21
N GLU A 458 29.81 -0.98 -20.70
CA GLU A 458 29.52 -0.22 -21.91
C GLU A 458 28.74 1.05 -21.58
N LYS A 459 29.34 2.21 -21.82
CA LYS A 459 28.65 3.49 -21.76
C LYS A 459 27.96 3.75 -23.08
N ILE A 460 26.63 3.76 -23.07
CA ILE A 460 25.79 3.89 -24.26
C ILE A 460 25.07 5.22 -24.25
N SER A 461 25.06 5.90 -25.41
CA SER A 461 24.20 7.04 -25.67
C SER A 461 22.95 6.61 -26.45
N THR A 462 21.78 7.16 -26.11
CA THR A 462 20.52 6.88 -26.83
C THR A 462 20.52 7.41 -28.26
N GLY A 463 21.37 8.40 -28.56
CA GLY A 463 21.17 9.30 -29.70
C GLY A 463 20.13 10.38 -29.38
N TYR A 464 19.98 11.35 -30.29
CA TYR A 464 18.97 12.40 -30.13
C TYR A 464 17.57 11.84 -30.38
N LYS A 465 16.68 12.08 -29.43
CA LYS A 465 15.32 11.54 -29.39
C LYS A 465 14.33 12.64 -29.03
N SER A 466 13.04 12.41 -29.28
CA SER A 466 12.00 13.30 -28.77
C SER A 466 11.94 13.22 -27.24
N ARG A 467 11.39 14.27 -26.60
CA ARG A 467 11.20 14.30 -25.14
C ARG A 467 10.35 13.11 -24.65
N ASN A 468 9.29 12.77 -25.39
CA ASN A 468 8.41 11.65 -25.05
C ASN A 468 9.14 10.30 -25.12
N GLU A 469 9.99 10.10 -26.12
CA GLU A 469 10.84 8.92 -26.22
C GLU A 469 11.79 8.85 -25.02
N ILE A 470 12.46 9.96 -24.65
CA ILE A 470 13.36 10.00 -23.49
C ILE A 470 12.64 9.69 -22.17
N ILE A 471 11.45 10.24 -21.94
CA ILE A 471 10.65 9.90 -20.74
C ILE A 471 10.34 8.41 -20.70
N SER A 472 10.11 7.78 -21.86
CA SER A 472 9.83 6.34 -21.93
C SER A 472 11.02 5.44 -21.53
N PHE A 473 12.25 5.97 -21.55
CA PHE A 473 13.43 5.26 -21.02
C PHE A 473 13.41 5.11 -19.49
N ARG A 474 12.60 5.88 -18.74
CA ARG A 474 12.48 5.72 -17.28
C ARG A 474 12.08 4.30 -16.90
N ASP A 475 11.11 3.72 -17.60
CA ASP A 475 10.70 2.34 -17.36
C ASP A 475 11.84 1.36 -17.64
N PHE A 476 12.61 1.58 -18.72
CA PHE A 476 13.77 0.77 -19.01
C PHE A 476 14.78 0.87 -17.88
N ILE A 477 15.17 2.08 -17.46
CA ILE A 477 16.15 2.30 -16.39
C ILE A 477 15.72 1.63 -15.09
N LEU A 478 14.45 1.78 -14.70
CA LEU A 478 13.88 1.25 -13.45
C LEU A 478 13.49 -0.23 -13.52
N SER A 479 13.51 -0.85 -14.70
CA SER A 479 13.17 -2.27 -14.84
C SER A 479 14.17 -3.15 -14.07
N ARG A 480 13.67 -4.20 -13.41
CA ARG A 480 14.53 -5.22 -12.79
C ARG A 480 15.06 -6.23 -13.79
N TRP A 481 14.36 -6.41 -14.90
CA TRP A 481 14.70 -7.39 -15.93
C TRP A 481 14.94 -6.68 -17.26
N LYS A 482 16.15 -6.84 -17.79
CA LYS A 482 16.64 -6.14 -18.97
C LYS A 482 17.56 -7.07 -19.74
N LEU A 483 17.41 -7.08 -21.06
CA LEU A 483 18.20 -7.86 -21.99
C LEU A 483 18.67 -6.94 -23.13
N ALA A 484 19.88 -7.18 -23.64
CA ALA A 484 20.42 -6.57 -24.85
C ALA A 484 20.38 -7.58 -26.01
N LEU A 485 20.05 -7.12 -27.20
CA LEU A 485 20.11 -7.96 -28.40
C LEU A 485 21.55 -7.99 -28.94
N ILE A 486 22.18 -9.17 -28.92
CA ILE A 486 23.54 -9.38 -29.44
C ILE A 486 23.50 -10.62 -30.34
N SER A 487 23.87 -10.47 -31.61
CA SER A 487 23.92 -11.58 -32.58
C SER A 487 22.62 -12.40 -32.66
N LYS A 488 21.46 -11.73 -32.62
CA LYS A 488 20.10 -12.33 -32.59
C LYS A 488 19.74 -13.10 -31.32
N GLU A 489 20.54 -12.99 -30.27
CA GLU A 489 20.24 -13.59 -28.96
C GLU A 489 20.07 -12.51 -27.90
N TRP A 490 19.26 -12.82 -26.88
CA TRP A 490 19.06 -11.93 -25.75
C TRP A 490 20.08 -12.19 -24.66
N TRP A 491 20.83 -11.16 -24.29
CA TRP A 491 21.87 -11.21 -23.26
C TRP A 491 21.43 -10.41 -22.03
N PRO A 492 21.46 -10.99 -20.82
CA PRO A 492 21.04 -10.28 -19.62
C PRO A 492 22.03 -9.18 -19.24
N ILE A 493 21.49 -8.00 -18.93
CA ILE A 493 22.28 -6.81 -18.61
C ILE A 493 21.82 -6.14 -17.31
N ASN A 494 22.76 -5.50 -16.64
CA ASN A 494 22.51 -4.56 -15.55
C ASN A 494 22.75 -3.13 -16.02
N ILE A 495 22.12 -2.16 -15.35
CA ILE A 495 22.45 -0.74 -15.50
C ILE A 495 23.21 -0.33 -14.24
N SER A 496 24.46 0.12 -14.40
CA SER A 496 25.34 0.52 -13.29
C SER A 496 25.23 2.00 -12.94
N SER A 497 24.59 2.82 -13.79
CA SER A 497 24.43 4.25 -13.55
C SER A 497 23.58 4.55 -12.31
N SER A 498 24.14 5.28 -11.35
CA SER A 498 23.44 5.72 -10.13
C SER A 498 22.58 6.97 -10.32
N SER A 499 22.92 7.81 -11.30
CA SER A 499 22.18 9.01 -11.69
C SER A 499 22.17 9.16 -13.21
N ILE A 500 21.04 9.61 -13.76
CA ILE A 500 20.88 9.90 -15.19
C ILE A 500 20.22 11.27 -15.31
N ASP A 501 20.89 12.19 -16.00
CA ASP A 501 20.35 13.51 -16.30
C ASP A 501 19.37 13.39 -17.47
N GLU A 502 18.08 13.52 -17.18
CA GLU A 502 17.04 13.29 -18.18
C GLU A 502 16.93 14.43 -19.21
N SER A 503 16.97 15.66 -18.72
CA SER A 503 16.87 16.86 -19.55
C SER A 503 17.43 18.06 -18.80
N GLN A 504 17.86 19.07 -19.57
CA GLN A 504 18.28 20.36 -19.05
C GLN A 504 17.43 21.44 -19.70
N ASP A 505 16.90 22.36 -18.88
CA ASP A 505 16.10 23.48 -19.37
C ASP A 505 16.89 24.33 -20.37
N GLY A 506 16.23 24.71 -21.47
CA GLY A 506 16.83 25.49 -22.56
C GLY A 506 17.62 24.65 -23.58
N ASN A 507 17.78 23.34 -23.37
CA ASN A 507 18.37 22.45 -24.37
C ASN A 507 17.28 21.77 -25.20
N GLY A 508 17.22 22.08 -26.51
CA GLY A 508 16.24 21.48 -27.44
C GLY A 508 16.60 20.07 -27.91
N LEU A 509 17.79 19.57 -27.56
CA LEU A 509 18.28 18.26 -27.95
C LEU A 509 18.28 17.33 -26.74
N TYR A 510 17.47 16.27 -26.80
CA TYR A 510 17.35 15.28 -25.72
C TYR A 510 18.11 14.00 -26.08
N ALA A 511 19.05 13.60 -25.22
CA ALA A 511 19.76 12.33 -25.30
C ALA A 511 20.15 11.89 -23.89
N LEU A 512 20.07 10.58 -23.62
CA LEU A 512 20.54 10.00 -22.37
C LEU A 512 21.87 9.28 -22.59
N SER A 513 22.68 9.23 -21.54
CA SER A 513 23.82 8.34 -21.45
C SER A 513 23.69 7.48 -20.21
N PHE A 514 23.85 6.17 -20.36
CA PHE A 514 23.82 5.22 -19.26
C PHE A 514 24.87 4.13 -19.48
N GLU A 515 25.26 3.48 -18.40
CA GLU A 515 26.26 2.40 -18.41
C GLU A 515 25.56 1.07 -18.17
N ILE A 516 25.89 0.08 -19.00
CA ILE A 516 25.44 -1.29 -18.84
C ILE A 516 26.62 -2.21 -18.56
N SER A 517 26.36 -3.29 -17.84
CA SER A 517 27.28 -4.42 -17.72
C SER A 517 26.55 -5.75 -17.95
N SER A 518 27.30 -6.76 -18.40
CA SER A 518 26.77 -8.11 -18.52
C SER A 518 26.45 -8.68 -17.14
N GLN A 519 25.36 -9.43 -16.99
CA GLN A 519 25.09 -10.19 -15.75
C GLN A 519 26.01 -11.41 -15.60
N HIS A 520 26.76 -11.77 -16.64
CA HIS A 520 27.76 -12.83 -16.59
C HIS A 520 29.12 -12.25 -16.24
N SER A 521 29.70 -12.68 -15.12
CA SER A 521 31.10 -12.42 -14.79
C SER A 521 32.01 -13.28 -15.67
N GLN A 522 32.98 -12.66 -16.32
CA GLN A 522 34.08 -13.40 -16.95
C GLN A 522 35.15 -13.66 -15.89
N GLU A 523 35.31 -14.93 -15.52
CA GLU A 523 36.51 -15.41 -14.83
C GLU A 523 37.60 -15.75 -15.87
N GLN A 524 38.82 -16.13 -15.45
CA GLN A 524 39.96 -16.44 -16.34
C GLN A 524 39.67 -17.60 -17.32
N PHE A 525 38.89 -17.33 -18.35
CA PHE A 525 38.62 -18.21 -19.47
C PHE A 525 38.94 -17.45 -20.76
N PHE A 526 39.57 -18.12 -21.71
CA PHE A 526 39.79 -17.54 -23.04
C PHE A 526 38.43 -17.42 -23.75
N ASP A 527 38.11 -16.22 -24.24
CA ASP A 527 37.02 -16.06 -25.21
C ASP A 527 37.40 -16.80 -26.50
N LYS A 528 36.44 -17.55 -27.06
CA LYS A 528 36.60 -18.28 -28.33
C LYS A 528 36.28 -17.41 -29.54
#